data_AF-A0A7X7K594-F1
#
_entry.id   AF-A0A7X7K594-F1
#
_cell.length_a   1.000
_cell.length_b   1.000
_cell.length_c   1.000
_cell.angle_alpha   90.00
_cell.angle_beta   90.00
_cell.angle_gamma   90.00
#
_symmetry.space_group_name_H-M   'P 1'
#
loop_
_entity.id
_entity.type
_entity.pdbx_description
1 polymer ?
#
loop_
_entity_poly.entity_id
_entity_poly.type
_entity_poly.pdbx_seq_one_letter_code
_entity_poly.pdbx_strand_id
1 'polypeptide(L)'
;LEWVEPHQTPENRLSCYAAGIPGQVRVVFAPAMAGGRPGGRPQAFTNLEPGATYHALRFDPKLGGLEDLGMVTTDENGEWAIPRRPIFQDYVYVLEG
;
A
#
# COMPACT_ATOMS: atom_id res chain seq x y z
N LEU A 1 8.74 0.14 -13.36
CA LEU A 1 8.26 1.04 -12.29
C LEU A 1 7.39 0.19 -11.39
N GLU A 2 7.67 0.18 -10.09
CA GLU A 2 6.93 -0.60 -9.11
C GLU A 2 5.82 0.26 -8.48
N TRP A 3 4.74 -0.36 -7.99
CA TRP A 3 3.59 0.38 -7.46
C TRP A 3 3.57 0.50 -5.94
N VAL A 4 4.61 0.04 -5.27
CA VAL A 4 4.80 0.16 -3.83
C VAL A 4 6.27 0.30 -3.50
N GLU A 5 6.58 1.06 -2.47
CA GLU A 5 7.90 1.10 -1.87
C GLU A 5 7.80 0.88 -0.35
N PRO A 6 8.65 0.03 0.26
CA PRO A 6 9.54 -0.92 -0.40
C PRO A 6 8.76 -2.06 -1.10
N HIS A 7 9.16 -2.45 -2.31
CA HIS A 7 8.67 -3.64 -3.01
C HIS A 7 9.56 -4.86 -2.76
N GLN A 8 9.08 -6.04 -3.16
CA GLN A 8 9.78 -7.32 -3.13
C GLN A 8 11.00 -7.34 -4.05
N THR A 9 12.08 -7.96 -3.58
CA THR A 9 13.22 -8.30 -4.44
C THR A 9 13.55 -9.79 -4.29
N PRO A 10 14.38 -10.37 -5.17
CA PRO A 10 14.87 -11.72 -4.96
C PRO A 10 15.52 -11.93 -3.59
N GLU A 11 16.22 -10.91 -3.07
CA GLU A 11 16.92 -10.88 -1.78
C GLU A 11 15.97 -10.58 -0.60
N ASN A 12 14.87 -9.88 -0.85
CA ASN A 12 13.87 -9.52 0.16
C ASN A 12 12.45 -9.90 -0.28
N ARG A 13 12.15 -11.19 -0.19
CA ARG A 13 10.83 -11.77 -0.50
C ARG A 13 9.74 -11.43 0.53
N LEU A 14 10.10 -10.84 1.67
CA LEU A 14 9.15 -10.46 2.73
C LEU A 14 8.74 -8.98 2.66
N SER A 15 9.05 -8.30 1.55
CA SER A 15 8.61 -6.93 1.29
C SER A 15 7.21 -6.90 0.64
N CYS A 16 6.70 -5.72 0.31
CA CYS A 16 5.38 -5.57 -0.27
C CYS A 16 5.31 -6.07 -1.72
N TYR A 17 4.12 -6.49 -2.14
CA TYR A 17 3.80 -6.88 -3.51
C TYR A 17 2.65 -6.00 -4.01
N ALA A 18 2.66 -5.61 -5.29
CA ALA A 18 1.63 -4.78 -5.87
C ALA A 18 1.05 -5.35 -7.17
N ALA A 19 -0.22 -5.05 -7.43
CA ALA A 19 -0.95 -5.35 -8.65
C ALA A 19 -2.04 -4.29 -8.88
N GLY A 20 -2.69 -4.29 -10.05
CA GLY A 20 -3.68 -3.27 -10.38
C GLY A 20 -3.83 -2.95 -11.86
N ILE A 21 -4.71 -2.00 -12.16
CA ILE A 21 -5.02 -1.46 -13.47
C ILE A 21 -4.97 0.08 -13.39
N PRO A 22 -4.13 0.77 -14.19
CA PRO A 22 -4.03 2.24 -14.19
C PRO A 22 -5.38 2.96 -14.26
N GLY A 23 -5.57 3.95 -13.39
CA GLY A 23 -6.81 4.72 -13.24
C GLY A 23 -8.05 3.95 -12.77
N GLN A 24 -7.95 2.67 -12.37
CA GLN A 24 -9.10 1.89 -11.89
C GLN A 24 -8.86 1.30 -10.51
N VAL A 25 -7.75 0.59 -10.32
CA VAL A 25 -7.46 -0.05 -9.04
C VAL A 25 -5.96 -0.24 -8.83
N ARG A 26 -5.51 -0.09 -7.59
CA ARG A 26 -4.20 -0.55 -7.10
C ARG A 26 -4.42 -1.39 -5.85
N VAL A 27 -3.72 -2.52 -5.79
CA VAL A 27 -3.76 -3.44 -4.66
C VAL A 27 -2.35 -3.70 -4.21
N VAL A 28 -2.10 -3.54 -2.91
CA VAL A 28 -0.81 -3.82 -2.28
C VAL A 28 -1.01 -4.84 -1.17
N PHE A 29 -0.30 -5.96 -1.27
CA PHE A 29 -0.12 -6.87 -0.14
C PHE A 29 1.09 -6.40 0.67
N ALA A 30 0.86 -6.10 1.96
CA ALA A 30 1.86 -5.59 2.88
C ALA A 30 2.08 -6.59 4.02
N PRO A 31 3.15 -7.40 3.96
CA PRO A 31 3.52 -8.30 5.06
C PRO A 31 3.79 -7.55 6.36
N ALA A 32 3.53 -8.18 7.51
CA ALA A 32 3.77 -7.63 8.85
C ALA A 32 5.23 -7.16 9.02
N MET A 33 6.15 -7.96 8.45
CA MET A 33 7.59 -7.75 8.49
C MET A 33 8.06 -6.66 7.52
N ALA A 34 7.24 -6.27 6.54
CA ALA A 34 7.55 -5.18 5.63
C ALA A 34 7.46 -3.84 6.37
N GLY A 35 8.45 -2.97 6.19
CA GLY A 35 8.51 -1.64 6.81
C GLY A 35 8.62 -1.61 8.36
N GLY A 36 8.64 -2.77 9.03
CA GLY A 36 8.59 -2.88 10.50
C GLY A 36 9.95 -2.93 11.20
N ARG A 37 11.07 -2.79 10.48
CA ARG A 37 12.40 -2.73 11.10
C ARG A 37 12.64 -1.33 11.67
N PRO A 38 13.23 -1.18 12.87
CA PRO A 38 13.70 0.12 13.35
C PRO A 38 14.59 0.79 12.30
N GLY A 39 14.25 2.02 11.89
CA GLY A 39 14.94 2.75 10.82
C GLY A 39 14.55 2.36 9.38
N GLY A 40 13.54 1.52 9.21
CA GLY A 40 12.98 1.19 7.89
C GLY A 40 12.22 2.36 7.26
N ARG A 41 12.20 2.43 5.93
CA ARG A 41 11.39 3.41 5.19
C ARG A 41 9.89 3.13 5.39
N PRO A 42 9.06 4.18 5.55
CA PRO A 42 7.61 4.06 5.49
C PRO A 42 7.16 3.38 4.20
N GLN A 43 6.05 2.63 4.27
CA GLN A 43 5.43 2.04 3.10
C GLN A 43 4.62 3.10 2.36
N ALA A 44 4.71 3.13 1.04
CA ALA A 44 3.93 4.03 0.19
C ALA A 44 3.52 3.35 -1.10
N PHE A 45 2.34 3.68 -1.62
CA PHE A 45 2.05 3.50 -3.03
C PHE A 45 2.87 4.51 -3.82
N THR A 46 3.39 4.08 -4.97
CA THR A 46 4.22 4.91 -5.85
C THR A 46 3.79 4.74 -7.30
N ASN A 47 4.24 5.65 -8.17
CA ASN A 47 3.88 5.66 -9.60
C ASN A 47 2.35 5.65 -9.82
N LEU A 48 1.63 6.37 -8.95
CA LEU A 48 0.25 6.76 -9.16
C LEU A 48 0.19 8.02 -10.03
N GLU A 49 -0.99 8.30 -10.55
CA GLU A 49 -1.31 9.51 -11.29
C GLU A 49 -1.28 10.71 -10.31
N PRO A 50 -0.41 11.73 -10.50
CA PRO A 50 -0.29 12.85 -9.57
C PRO A 50 -1.58 13.67 -9.47
N GLY A 51 -1.99 14.01 -8.24
CA GLY A 51 -3.22 14.74 -7.95
C GLY A 51 -4.52 13.93 -8.18
N ALA A 52 -4.43 12.65 -8.54
CA ALA A 52 -5.59 11.78 -8.62
C ALA A 52 -6.15 11.51 -7.22
N THR A 53 -7.47 11.33 -7.15
CA THR A 53 -8.15 10.96 -5.91
C THR A 53 -8.62 9.52 -6.02
N TYR A 54 -8.38 8.75 -4.97
CA TYR A 54 -8.72 7.34 -4.83
C TYR A 54 -9.58 7.13 -3.60
N HIS A 55 -10.47 6.13 -3.63
CA HIS A 55 -11.07 5.56 -2.43
C HIS A 55 -10.13 4.51 -1.84
N ALA A 56 -9.66 4.73 -0.61
CA ALA A 56 -8.70 3.87 0.05
C ALA A 56 -9.38 2.89 1.01
N LEU A 57 -8.97 1.62 0.94
CA LEU A 57 -9.47 0.55 1.81
C LEU A 57 -8.30 -0.22 2.42
N ARG A 58 -8.48 -0.71 3.65
CA ARG A 58 -7.60 -1.68 4.30
C ARG A 58 -8.37 -2.96 4.60
N PHE A 59 -7.88 -4.07 4.07
CA PHE A 59 -8.42 -5.40 4.31
C PHE A 59 -7.51 -6.20 5.24
N ASP A 60 -8.10 -6.77 6.28
CA ASP A 60 -7.49 -7.74 7.19
C ASP A 60 -7.68 -9.16 6.61
N PRO A 61 -6.63 -9.79 6.05
CA PRO A 61 -6.75 -11.12 5.46
C PRO A 61 -6.95 -12.24 6.49
N LYS A 62 -6.67 -11.99 7.77
CA LYS A 62 -6.81 -12.98 8.84
C LYS A 62 -8.25 -13.07 9.34
N LEU A 63 -8.93 -11.93 9.46
CA LEU A 63 -10.30 -11.85 9.98
C LEU A 63 -11.35 -11.60 8.89
N GLY A 64 -10.93 -11.22 7.68
CA GLY A 64 -11.82 -10.84 6.58
C GLY A 64 -12.45 -9.45 6.75
N GLY A 65 -11.94 -8.63 7.67
CA GLY A 65 -12.46 -7.29 7.94
C GLY A 65 -12.03 -6.29 6.87
N LEU A 66 -12.96 -5.43 6.44
CA LEU A 66 -12.66 -4.30 5.55
C LEU A 66 -12.86 -3.00 6.32
N GLU A 67 -11.85 -2.15 6.29
CA GLU A 67 -11.84 -0.82 6.88
C GLU A 67 -11.75 0.22 5.79
N ASP A 68 -12.66 1.19 5.82
CA ASP A 68 -12.67 2.34 4.93
C ASP A 68 -11.67 3.40 5.45
N LEU A 69 -10.69 3.77 4.62
CA LEU A 69 -9.70 4.81 4.92
C LEU A 69 -10.08 6.17 4.29
N GLY A 70 -11.18 6.24 3.56
CA GLY A 70 -11.74 7.44 2.95
C GLY A 70 -11.10 7.79 1.60
N MET A 71 -11.42 8.98 1.12
CA MET A 71 -10.85 9.53 -0.10
C MET A 71 -9.44 10.05 0.15
N VAL A 72 -8.49 9.66 -0.70
CA VAL A 72 -7.09 10.06 -0.59
C VAL A 72 -6.63 10.66 -1.91
N THR A 73 -5.89 11.75 -1.83
CA THR A 73 -5.31 12.40 -3.01
C THR A 73 -3.81 12.13 -3.02
N THR A 74 -3.31 11.72 -4.18
CA THR A 74 -1.88 11.49 -4.39
C THR A 74 -1.13 12.80 -4.38
N ASP A 75 0.12 12.77 -3.91
CA ASP A 75 0.96 13.96 -3.92
C ASP A 75 1.48 14.29 -5.34
N GLU A 76 2.28 15.36 -5.42
CA GLU A 76 2.90 15.82 -6.67
C GLU A 76 3.84 14.79 -7.32
N ASN A 77 4.32 13.81 -6.57
CA ASN A 77 5.18 12.72 -7.05
C ASN A 77 4.37 11.47 -7.42
N GLY A 78 3.04 11.50 -7.29
CA GLY A 78 2.21 10.31 -7.49
C GLY A 78 2.43 9.29 -6.39
N GLU A 79 2.71 9.74 -5.17
CA GLU A 79 2.87 8.89 -3.99
C GLU A 79 1.68 9.05 -3.04
N TRP A 80 1.41 7.98 -2.31
CA TRP A 80 0.52 8.01 -1.16
C TRP A 80 1.05 7.11 -0.06
N ALA A 81 1.28 7.70 1.12
CA ALA A 81 1.81 6.99 2.27
C ALA A 81 0.76 6.04 2.88
N ILE A 82 1.16 4.78 3.08
CA ILE A 82 0.30 3.80 3.74
C ILE A 82 0.20 4.15 5.23
N PRO A 83 -1.02 4.28 5.79
CA PRO A 83 -1.19 4.66 7.19
C PRO A 83 -0.64 3.59 8.13
N ARG A 84 -0.29 4.01 9.35
CA ARG A 84 0.21 3.10 10.38
C ARG A 84 -0.78 1.96 10.63
N ARG A 85 -0.26 0.73 10.68
CA ARG A 85 -1.04 -0.46 11.03
C ARG A 85 -1.52 -0.40 12.48
N PRO A 86 -2.77 -0.80 12.77
CA PRO A 86 -3.31 -0.78 14.13
C PRO A 86 -2.67 -1.88 14.99
N ILE A 87 -2.38 -3.03 14.37
CA ILE A 87 -1.69 -4.18 14.97
C ILE A 87 -0.62 -4.73 14.02
N PHE A 88 0.38 -5.40 14.59
CA PHE A 88 1.48 -5.99 13.83
C PHE A 88 1.03 -7.30 13.14
N GLN A 89 0.57 -7.18 11.90
CA GLN A 89 0.18 -8.30 11.04
C GLN A 89 0.21 -7.87 9.56
N ASP A 90 -0.13 -8.82 8.68
CA ASP A 90 -0.29 -8.58 7.25
C ASP A 90 -1.58 -7.81 6.96
N TYR A 91 -1.55 -6.98 5.92
CA TYR A 91 -2.74 -6.30 5.39
C TYR A 91 -2.71 -6.26 3.87
N VAL A 92 -3.90 -6.10 3.28
CA VAL A 92 -4.04 -5.69 1.88
C VAL A 92 -4.57 -4.26 1.87
N TYR A 93 -3.94 -3.39 1.10
CA TYR A 93 -4.40 -2.03 0.84
C TYR A 93 -4.92 -1.94 -0.58
N VAL A 94 -6.05 -1.25 -0.75
CA VAL A 94 -6.67 -1.03 -2.05
C VAL A 94 -6.87 0.47 -2.26
N LEU A 95 -6.54 0.95 -3.44
CA LEU A 95 -6.95 2.26 -3.96
C LEU A 95 -7.86 2.02 -5.17
N GLU A 96 -9.12 2.42 -5.07
CA GLU A 96 -10.10 2.37 -6.18
C GLU A 96 -10.26 3.77 -6.79
N GLY A 97 -10.20 3.86 -8.11
CA GLY A 97 -10.26 5.11 -8.88
C GLY A 97 -11.68 5.60 -9.18
#